data_AF-A0A9E5R7P4-F1
#
_entry.id   AF-A0A9E5R7P4-F1
#
_cell.length_a   1.000
_cell.length_b   1.000
_cell.length_c   1.000
_cell.angle_alpha   90.00
_cell.angle_beta   90.00
_cell.angle_gamma   90.00
#
_symmetry.space_group_name_H-M   'P 1'
#
loop_
_entity.id
_entity.type
_entity.pdbx_description
1 polymer ?
#
loop_
_entity_poly.entity_id
_entity_poly.type
_entity_poly.pdbx_seq_one_letter_code
_entity_poly.pdbx_strand_id
1 'polypeptide(L)'
;MPFSLQSNSSVNLNTILNAINWIIELRKIVNLRKYWWSEPLVNISDSELVFEWWNGGKKVTVYFSDLSSEFIKVWGADIDNEMEEGIAETNDQIEALWKWLAS
;
A
#
# COMPACT_ATOMS: atom_id res chain seq x y z
N MET A 1 -7.96 -40.02 13.11
CA MET A 1 -7.46 -38.63 13.05
C MET A 1 -8.43 -37.86 12.15
N PRO A 2 -9.36 -37.04 12.66
CA PRO A 2 -10.18 -36.23 11.76
C PRO A 2 -9.32 -35.05 11.29
N PHE A 3 -9.28 -34.85 9.98
CA PHE A 3 -8.67 -33.68 9.37
C PHE A 3 -9.45 -32.43 9.80
N SER A 4 -8.77 -31.44 10.37
CA SER A 4 -9.33 -30.11 10.57
C SER A 4 -9.46 -29.44 9.22
N LEU A 5 -10.69 -29.10 8.83
CA LEU A 5 -10.96 -28.15 7.75
C LEU A 5 -10.33 -26.80 8.16
N GLN A 6 -9.27 -26.39 7.46
CA GLN A 6 -8.79 -25.01 7.53
C GLN A 6 -9.88 -24.13 6.91
N SER A 7 -10.60 -23.38 7.74
CA SER A 7 -11.65 -22.49 7.27
C SER A 7 -11.05 -21.17 6.79
N ASN A 8 -11.20 -20.93 5.49
CA ASN A 8 -11.41 -19.66 4.80
C ASN A 8 -10.50 -18.49 5.15
N SER A 9 -9.68 -18.10 4.18
CA SER A 9 -9.06 -16.77 4.06
C SER A 9 -10.11 -15.69 4.32
N SER A 10 -9.90 -14.87 5.34
CA SER A 10 -10.77 -13.73 5.63
C SER A 10 -9.93 -12.56 6.09
N VAL A 11 -9.31 -11.85 5.15
CA VAL A 11 -8.82 -10.50 5.43
C VAL A 11 -9.96 -9.74 6.09
N ASN A 12 -9.66 -9.14 7.25
CA ASN A 12 -10.65 -8.46 8.06
C ASN A 12 -11.35 -7.37 7.24
N LEU A 13 -12.67 -7.26 7.34
CA LEU A 13 -13.46 -6.23 6.66
C LEU A 13 -12.92 -4.80 6.93
N ASN A 14 -12.43 -4.55 8.15
CA ASN A 14 -11.82 -3.26 8.49
C ASN A 14 -10.55 -2.99 7.68
N THR A 15 -9.73 -4.01 7.43
CA THR A 15 -8.54 -3.91 6.58
C THR A 15 -8.94 -3.60 5.13
N ILE A 16 -9.99 -4.26 4.62
CA ILE A 16 -10.51 -3.98 3.27
C ILE A 16 -11.04 -2.55 3.18
N LEU A 17 -11.82 -2.10 4.18
CA LEU A 17 -12.36 -0.74 4.24
C LEU A 17 -11.24 0.31 4.33
N ASN A 18 -10.22 0.06 5.14
CA ASN A 18 -9.04 0.91 5.24
C ASN A 18 -8.36 1.05 3.87
N ALA A 19 -8.05 -0.07 3.20
CA ALA A 19 -7.43 -0.07 1.88
C ALA A 19 -8.27 0.66 0.81
N ILE A 20 -9.59 0.46 0.81
CA ILE A 20 -10.52 1.14 -0.11
C ILE A 20 -10.55 2.66 0.16
N ASN A 21 -10.64 3.07 1.42
CA ASN A 21 -10.64 4.49 1.76
C ASN A 21 -9.32 5.15 1.37
N TRP A 22 -8.20 4.47 1.65
CA TRP A 22 -6.86 4.95 1.34
C TRP A 22 -6.68 5.17 -0.17
N ILE A 23 -7.05 4.18 -1.00
CA ILE A 23 -6.92 4.31 -2.47
C ILE A 23 -7.85 5.39 -3.03
N ILE A 24 -9.04 5.59 -2.45
CA ILE A 24 -9.96 6.66 -2.86
C ILE A 24 -9.36 8.04 -2.56
N GLU A 25 -8.79 8.25 -1.37
CA GLU A 25 -8.14 9.52 -1.03
C GLU A 25 -6.93 9.78 -1.92
N LEU A 26 -6.11 8.76 -2.15
CA LEU A 26 -4.98 8.86 -3.06
C LEU A 26 -5.43 9.23 -4.48
N ARG A 27 -6.49 8.61 -5.00
CA ARG A 27 -7.06 8.95 -6.31
C ARG A 27 -7.52 10.41 -6.41
N LYS A 28 -8.12 10.95 -5.34
CA LYS A 28 -8.51 12.36 -5.30
C LYS A 28 -7.28 13.27 -5.39
N ILE A 29 -6.25 12.99 -4.58
CA ILE A 29 -4.99 13.74 -4.55
C ILE A 29 -4.32 13.74 -5.93
N VAL A 30 -4.14 12.54 -6.52
CA VAL A 30 -3.54 12.33 -7.84
C VAL A 30 -4.27 13.11 -8.92
N ASN A 31 -5.60 13.04 -8.95
CA ASN A 31 -6.41 13.74 -9.95
C ASN A 31 -6.35 15.27 -9.81
N LEU A 32 -6.29 15.77 -8.56
CA LEU A 32 -6.20 17.19 -8.25
C LEU A 32 -4.82 17.75 -8.61
N ARG A 33 -3.75 17.03 -8.25
CA ARG A 33 -2.35 17.48 -8.41
C ARG A 33 -1.72 17.13 -9.75
N LYS A 34 -2.39 16.29 -10.55
CA LYS A 34 -1.88 15.77 -11.84
C LYS A 34 -0.58 14.97 -11.68
N TYR A 35 -0.43 14.24 -10.57
CA TYR A 35 0.68 13.29 -10.40
C TYR A 35 0.52 12.09 -11.33
N TRP A 36 1.65 11.43 -11.62
CA TRP A 36 1.64 10.14 -12.32
C TRP A 36 0.82 9.10 -11.53
N TRP A 37 0.20 8.16 -12.27
CA TRP A 37 -0.64 7.12 -11.71
C TRP A 37 -0.66 5.85 -12.56
N SER A 38 -0.74 4.70 -11.89
CA SER A 38 -1.16 3.41 -12.46
C SER A 38 -1.95 2.60 -11.42
N GLU A 39 -2.74 1.62 -11.86
CA GLU A 39 -3.40 0.70 -10.92
C GLU A 39 -2.36 -0.07 -10.10
N PRO A 40 -2.60 -0.33 -8.80
CA PRO A 40 -1.74 -1.20 -8.02
C PRO A 40 -1.77 -2.63 -8.53
N LEU A 41 -0.65 -3.33 -8.36
CA LEU A 41 -0.74 -4.76 -8.13
C LEU A 41 -1.34 -4.99 -6.75
N VAL A 42 -2.44 -5.72 -6.68
CA VAL A 42 -3.14 -6.04 -5.43
C VAL A 42 -2.83 -7.49 -5.07
N ASN A 43 -2.21 -7.69 -3.92
CA ASN A 43 -1.98 -9.01 -3.34
C ASN A 43 -2.82 -9.15 -2.08
N ILE A 44 -3.57 -10.25 -1.99
CA ILE A 44 -4.41 -10.59 -0.84
C ILE A 44 -3.97 -11.97 -0.37
N SER A 45 -3.50 -12.05 0.86
CA SER A 45 -3.15 -13.31 1.55
C SER A 45 -4.08 -13.53 2.74
N ASP A 46 -3.86 -14.59 3.53
CA ASP A 46 -4.72 -14.91 4.67
C ASP A 46 -4.71 -13.82 5.76
N SER A 47 -3.64 -13.04 5.88
CA SER A 47 -3.49 -12.00 6.92
C SER A 47 -3.21 -10.60 6.38
N GLU A 48 -2.90 -10.45 5.09
CA GLU A 48 -2.38 -9.20 4.55
C GLU A 48 -3.11 -8.79 3.27
N LEU A 49 -3.39 -7.50 3.18
CA LEU A 49 -3.78 -6.84 1.95
C LEU A 49 -2.68 -5.86 1.60
N VAL A 50 -2.14 -5.99 0.39
CA VAL A 50 -0.96 -5.24 -0.05
C VAL A 50 -1.24 -4.61 -1.40
N PHE A 51 -0.89 -3.34 -1.53
CA PHE A 51 -0.84 -2.64 -2.82
C PHE A 51 0.61 -2.34 -3.20
N GLU A 52 0.95 -2.57 -4.46
CA GLU A 52 2.29 -2.30 -4.99
C GLU A 52 2.24 -1.48 -6.26
N TRP A 53 3.16 -0.52 -6.35
CA TRP A 53 3.38 0.30 -7.54
C TRP A 53 4.85 0.43 -7.87
N TRP A 54 5.12 0.59 -9.16
CA TRP A 54 6.44 0.85 -9.70
C TRP A 54 6.39 2.06 -10.64
N ASN A 55 7.36 2.94 -10.51
CA ASN A 55 7.57 4.04 -11.45
C ASN A 55 9.07 4.27 -11.66
N GLY A 56 9.57 3.98 -12.87
CA GLY A 56 11.00 4.00 -13.14
C GLY A 56 11.75 3.03 -12.22
N GLY A 57 12.77 3.54 -11.51
CA GLY A 57 13.56 2.79 -10.54
C GLY A 57 12.98 2.75 -9.12
N LYS A 58 11.79 3.31 -8.90
CA LYS A 58 11.15 3.40 -7.58
C LYS A 58 10.02 2.39 -7.45
N LYS A 59 9.86 1.84 -6.24
CA LYS A 59 8.75 1.00 -5.81
C LYS A 59 8.14 1.56 -4.53
N VAL A 60 6.81 1.51 -4.43
CA VAL A 60 6.09 1.64 -3.17
C VAL A 60 5.29 0.36 -2.95
N THR A 61 5.45 -0.23 -1.78
CA THR A 61 4.57 -1.28 -1.25
C THR A 61 3.81 -0.71 -0.07
N VAL A 62 2.49 -0.83 -0.04
CA VAL A 62 1.64 -0.41 1.08
C VAL A 62 0.95 -1.64 1.66
N TYR A 63 1.17 -1.88 2.94
CA TYR A 63 0.56 -2.92 3.75
C TYR A 63 -0.60 -2.34 4.54
N PHE A 64 -1.75 -2.99 4.46
CA PHE A 64 -2.95 -2.55 5.17
C PHE A 64 -3.23 -3.48 6.33
N SER A 65 -3.42 -2.88 7.51
CA SER A 65 -4.04 -3.50 8.66
C SER A 65 -5.41 -2.87 8.91
N ASP A 66 -6.11 -3.29 9.96
CA ASP A 66 -7.35 -2.65 10.40
C ASP A 66 -7.12 -1.27 11.07
N LEU A 67 -5.89 -0.96 11.49
CA LEU A 67 -5.54 0.25 12.23
C LEU A 67 -4.59 1.19 11.48
N SER A 68 -3.75 0.65 10.59
CA SER A 68 -2.64 1.38 9.96
C SER A 68 -2.53 1.09 8.46
N SER A 69 -1.92 2.04 7.76
CA SER A 69 -1.43 1.85 6.40
C SER A 69 0.07 2.12 6.40
N GLU A 70 0.86 1.06 6.41
CA GLU A 70 2.31 1.10 6.46
C GLU A 70 2.88 1.00 5.04
N PHE A 71 3.95 1.71 4.74
CA PHE A 71 4.58 1.67 3.43
C PHE A 71 6.06 1.37 3.52
N ILE A 72 6.58 0.80 2.43
CA ILE A 72 8.01 0.70 2.15
C ILE A 72 8.25 1.34 0.78
N LYS A 73 9.12 2.34 0.75
CA LYS A 73 9.73 2.91 -0.46
C LYS A 73 11.02 2.15 -0.75
N VAL A 74 11.24 1.77 -2.00
CA VAL A 74 12.51 1.17 -2.45
C VAL A 74 12.97 1.90 -3.71
N TRP A 75 14.23 2.32 -3.77
CA TRP A 75 14.82 2.97 -4.96
C TRP A 75 16.17 2.37 -5.39
N GLY A 76 16.54 1.23 -4.82
CA GLY A 76 17.75 0.49 -5.14
C GLY A 76 17.82 -0.83 -4.38
N ALA A 77 19.00 -1.44 -4.35
CA ALA A 77 19.21 -2.78 -3.77
C ALA A 77 19.86 -2.76 -2.38
N ASP A 78 20.43 -1.63 -1.98
CA ASP A 78 20.98 -1.44 -0.64
C ASP A 78 19.85 -1.18 0.37
N ILE A 79 19.58 -2.16 1.24
CA ILE A 79 18.47 -2.06 2.20
C ILE A 79 18.67 -0.97 3.25
N ASP A 80 19.91 -0.60 3.56
CA ASP A 80 20.23 0.37 4.60
C ASP A 80 20.13 1.81 4.10
N ASN A 81 20.36 2.03 2.80
CA ASN A 81 20.45 3.36 2.21
C ASN A 81 19.47 3.62 1.06
N GLU A 82 18.83 2.58 0.52
CA GLU A 82 17.95 2.66 -0.65
C GLU A 82 16.52 2.16 -0.37
N MET A 83 16.14 2.18 0.91
CA MET A 83 14.80 1.86 1.41
C MET A 83 14.39 2.82 2.52
N GLU A 84 13.09 3.12 2.61
CA GLU A 84 12.50 3.91 3.70
C GLU A 84 11.12 3.34 4.02
N GLU A 85 10.87 3.03 5.30
CA GLU A 85 9.56 2.61 5.79
C GLU A 85 8.86 3.75 6.54
N GLY A 86 7.54 3.68 6.61
CA GLY A 86 6.74 4.65 7.35
C GLY A 86 5.25 4.35 7.33
N ILE A 87 4.46 5.33 7.76
CA ILE A 87 2.99 5.27 7.76
C ILE A 87 2.40 6.36 6.87
N ALA A 88 1.29 6.05 6.20
CA ALA A 88 0.55 6.99 5.37
C ALA A 88 -0.93 6.99 5.75
N GLU A 89 -1.28 7.64 6.86
CA GLU A 89 -2.64 7.67 7.41
C GLU A 89 -3.38 8.98 7.09
N THR A 90 -2.64 10.08 6.96
CA THR A 90 -3.23 11.40 6.61
C THR A 90 -3.08 11.71 5.13
N ASN A 91 -3.95 12.55 4.59
CA ASN A 91 -3.87 12.99 3.19
C ASN A 91 -2.53 13.64 2.84
N ASP A 92 -1.90 14.36 3.78
CA ASP A 92 -0.57 14.95 3.57
C ASP A 92 0.53 13.89 3.47
N GLN A 93 0.46 12.82 4.28
CA GLN A 93 1.39 11.69 4.20
C GLN A 93 1.20 10.89 2.91
N ILE A 94 -0.06 10.62 2.53
CA ILE A 94 -0.41 9.98 1.26
C ILE A 94 0.11 10.81 0.08
N GLU A 95 -0.11 12.12 0.10
CA GLU A 95 0.39 13.04 -0.93
C GLU A 95 1.93 13.04 -0.99
N ALA A 96 2.61 13.10 0.15
CA ALA A 96 4.07 13.08 0.21
C ALA A 96 4.67 11.78 -0.35
N LEU A 97 4.09 10.63 0.02
CA LEU A 97 4.47 9.32 -0.51
C LEU A 97 4.29 9.28 -2.03
N TRP A 98 3.15 9.77 -2.53
CA TRP A 98 2.86 9.72 -3.95
C TRP A 98 3.69 10.68 -4.78
N LYS A 99 3.92 11.89 -4.27
CA LYS A 99 4.82 12.88 -4.89
C LYS A 99 6.23 12.31 -5.04
N TRP A 100 6.71 11.53 -4.06
CA TRP A 100 8.00 10.86 -4.15
C TRP A 100 8.01 9.82 -5.27
N LEU A 101 7.01 8.94 -5.34
CA LEU A 101 6.91 7.90 -6.37
C LEU A 101 6.76 8.50 -7.78
N ALA A 102 5.99 9.58 -7.92
CA ALA A 102 5.70 10.24 -9.19
C ALA A 102 6.82 11.16 -9.70
N SER A 103 7.86 11.43 -8.88
CA SER A 103 8.99 12.32 -9.23
C SER A 103 10.10 11.65 -10.03
#